data_AF-A0AAD8D8X9-F1
#
_entry.id   AF-A0AAD8D8X9-F1
#
_cell.length_a   1.000
_cell.length_b   1.000
_cell.length_c   1.000
_cell.angle_alpha   90.00
_cell.angle_beta   90.00
_cell.angle_gamma   90.00
#
_symmetry.space_group_name_H-M   'P 1'
#
loop_
_entity.id
_entity.type
_entity.pdbx_description
1 polymer ?
#
loop_
_entity_poly.entity_id
_entity_poly.type
_entity_poly.pdbx_seq_one_letter_code
_entity_poly.pdbx_strand_id
1 'polypeptide(L)'
;MARKVISGVLLFCLLIIDTNTRAILSSPDASHTTPSLPHDKMYNRLFTYLKNIRESPEEIQAWSRENIASLRGLLQKVSNLLKYIYQEFVCTAPLPPSSGGLVCVTINNVRYCKPMCNQGYDFSFLRRSQKILYEQCGDHTQFIGGSRLAVCIESRIPVSGAPSAYFPKEQDCEETVQDYSLEKQQIECFAKELKEDGITGEHNEVNDCLMCG
;
A
#
# COMPACT_ATOMS: atom_id res chain seq x y z
N MET A 1 21.59 -7.02 -8.66
CA MET A 1 20.57 -6.28 -9.44
C MET A 1 19.38 -5.95 -8.51
N ALA A 2 19.66 -5.34 -7.34
CA ALA A 2 18.73 -5.23 -6.21
C ALA A 2 18.76 -3.80 -5.60
N ARG A 3 18.88 -2.78 -6.46
CA ARG A 3 19.28 -1.41 -6.05
C ARG A 3 18.18 -0.35 -6.15
N LYS A 4 16.95 -0.65 -6.54
CA LYS A 4 15.93 0.40 -6.78
C LYS A 4 14.68 0.36 -5.87
N VAL A 5 14.33 -0.78 -5.30
CA VAL A 5 13.05 -0.93 -4.55
C VAL A 5 13.09 -0.29 -3.15
N ILE A 6 14.27 -0.04 -2.57
CA ILE A 6 14.41 0.47 -1.19
C ILE A 6 14.22 2.01 -1.13
N SER A 7 14.19 2.71 -2.27
CA SER A 7 14.21 4.19 -2.28
C SER A 7 12.83 4.84 -2.11
N GLY A 8 11.74 4.20 -2.53
CA GLY A 8 10.40 4.80 -2.55
C GLY A 8 9.70 4.82 -1.19
N VAL A 9 9.65 3.67 -0.53
CA VAL A 9 8.96 3.48 0.77
C VAL A 9 9.60 4.34 1.87
N LEU A 10 10.92 4.55 1.81
CA LEU A 10 11.64 5.42 2.75
C LEU A 10 11.46 6.91 2.50
N LEU A 11 11.10 7.34 1.29
CA LEU A 11 10.85 8.75 0.98
C LEU A 11 9.48 9.19 1.51
N PHE A 12 8.47 8.32 1.42
CA PHE A 12 7.12 8.58 1.94
C PHE A 12 7.11 8.70 3.47
N CYS A 13 7.91 7.89 4.18
CA CYS A 13 8.04 8.01 5.64
C CYS A 13 8.77 9.29 6.10
N LEU A 14 9.60 9.91 5.26
CA LEU A 14 10.33 11.14 5.61
C LEU A 14 9.51 12.40 5.39
N LEU A 15 8.64 12.44 4.39
CA LEU A 15 7.83 13.63 4.06
C LEU A 15 6.72 13.92 5.09
N ILE A 16 6.26 12.92 5.83
CA ILE A 16 5.23 13.10 6.89
C ILE A 16 5.83 13.77 8.14
N ILE A 17 7.16 13.75 8.31
CA ILE A 17 7.82 14.28 9.52
C ILE A 17 8.08 15.79 9.42
N ASP A 18 8.31 16.34 8.21
CA ASP A 18 8.72 17.74 8.02
C ASP A 18 7.56 18.76 8.12
N THR A 19 6.31 18.35 7.88
CA THR A 19 5.17 19.27 7.89
C THR A 19 4.62 19.54 9.29
N ASN A 20 4.85 18.65 10.24
CA ASN A 20 4.36 18.80 11.63
C ASN A 20 5.27 19.67 12.52
N THR A 21 6.50 20.00 12.09
CA THR A 21 7.44 20.75 12.93
C THR A 21 7.27 22.27 12.86
N ARG A 22 6.49 22.81 11.91
CA ARG A 22 6.34 24.27 11.72
C ARG A 22 5.11 24.90 12.37
N ALA A 23 4.18 24.13 12.95
CA ALA A 23 2.92 24.67 13.47
C ALA A 23 2.91 24.97 14.98
N ILE A 24 3.99 24.70 15.72
CA ILE A 24 4.03 24.87 17.19
C ILE A 24 5.00 25.99 17.55
N LEU A 25 4.67 27.25 17.23
CA LEU A 25 5.40 28.43 17.73
C LEU A 25 4.50 29.67 17.67
N SER A 26 3.49 29.73 18.56
CA SER A 26 2.92 31.00 19.01
C SER A 26 2.12 30.87 20.31
N SER A 27 2.62 31.59 21.33
CA SER A 27 1.96 32.11 22.55
C SER A 27 1.95 31.28 23.86
N PRO A 28 2.02 31.98 25.03
CA PRO A 28 2.59 31.45 26.27
C PRO A 28 1.56 31.15 27.39
N ASP A 29 2.07 30.44 28.40
CA ASP A 29 1.60 30.28 29.79
C ASP A 29 0.22 29.64 30.06
N ALA A 30 0.26 28.36 30.46
CA ALA A 30 -0.31 27.90 31.73
C ALA A 30 0.26 26.53 32.09
N SER A 31 0.80 26.43 33.30
CA SER A 31 1.41 25.25 33.90
C SER A 31 0.45 24.06 33.96
N HIS A 32 0.74 23.01 33.18
CA HIS A 32 0.34 21.65 33.51
C HIS A 32 1.50 20.71 33.16
N THR A 33 2.19 20.26 34.20
CA THR A 33 3.22 19.23 34.13
C THR A 33 2.58 17.94 33.61
N THR A 34 2.64 17.73 32.30
CA THR A 34 2.34 16.44 31.67
C THR A 34 3.59 15.57 31.78
N PRO A 35 3.49 14.33 32.29
CA PRO A 35 4.62 13.40 32.25
C PRO A 35 4.91 13.06 30.79
N SER A 36 6.02 13.54 30.27
CA SER A 36 6.48 13.22 28.93
C SER A 36 7.15 11.84 28.90
N LEU A 37 6.90 11.11 27.80
CA LEU A 37 7.46 9.82 27.34
C LEU A 37 6.86 8.50 27.85
N PRO A 38 6.30 7.70 26.90
CA PRO A 38 7.07 6.56 26.36
C PRO A 38 7.14 6.47 24.82
N HIS A 39 6.41 7.30 24.07
CA HIS A 39 6.29 7.18 22.61
C HIS A 39 7.59 7.52 21.85
N ASP A 40 8.33 8.55 22.26
CA ASP A 40 9.51 9.05 21.52
C ASP A 40 10.63 8.00 21.39
N LYS A 41 10.85 7.19 22.42
CA LYS A 41 11.91 6.16 22.39
C LYS A 41 11.61 5.04 21.39
N MET A 42 10.33 4.72 21.18
CA MET A 42 9.92 3.70 20.22
C MET A 42 10.12 4.21 18.78
N TYR A 43 9.65 5.43 18.50
CA TYR A 43 9.77 6.05 17.19
C TYR A 43 11.23 6.28 16.80
N ASN A 44 12.05 6.80 17.71
CA ASN A 44 13.47 7.03 17.44
C ASN A 44 14.22 5.72 17.15
N ARG A 45 13.88 4.61 17.84
CA ARG A 45 14.47 3.30 17.57
C ARG A 45 14.06 2.74 16.21
N LEU A 46 12.77 2.80 15.89
CA LEU A 46 12.27 2.36 14.57
C LEU A 46 12.90 3.18 13.45
N PHE A 47 12.93 4.50 13.61
CA PHE A 47 13.55 5.42 12.66
C PHE A 47 15.03 5.11 12.43
N THR A 48 15.78 4.85 13.52
CA THR A 48 17.19 4.47 13.43
C THR A 48 17.37 3.17 12.66
N TYR A 49 16.56 2.15 12.92
CA TYR A 49 16.63 0.89 12.18
C TYR A 49 16.29 1.07 10.69
N LEU A 50 15.24 1.83 10.37
CA LEU A 50 14.84 2.09 8.99
C LEU A 50 15.89 2.92 8.23
N LYS A 51 16.50 3.91 8.90
CA LYS A 51 17.60 4.71 8.36
C LYS A 51 18.81 3.84 8.02
N ASN A 52 19.24 2.98 8.95
CA ASN A 52 20.37 2.09 8.73
C ASN A 52 20.13 1.10 7.58
N ILE A 53 18.90 0.57 7.46
CA ILE A 53 18.49 -0.30 6.34
C ILE A 53 18.61 0.43 4.99
N ARG A 54 18.21 1.71 4.95
CA ARG A 54 18.30 2.53 3.73
C ARG A 54 19.74 2.82 3.34
N GLU A 55 20.55 3.24 4.30
CA GLU A 55 21.90 3.75 4.05
C GLU A 55 22.91 2.61 3.81
N SER A 56 22.76 1.48 4.50
CA SER A 56 23.68 0.35 4.44
C SER A 56 22.95 -1.01 4.45
N PRO A 57 22.27 -1.40 3.35
CA PRO A 57 21.50 -2.66 3.30
C PRO A 57 22.37 -3.93 3.47
N GLU A 58 23.66 -3.84 3.17
CA GLU A 58 24.63 -4.94 3.33
C GLU A 58 24.97 -5.19 4.82
N GLU A 59 24.88 -4.17 5.67
CA GLU A 59 25.13 -4.28 7.12
C GLU A 59 24.01 -5.04 7.85
N ILE A 60 22.83 -5.17 7.25
CA ILE A 60 21.71 -5.94 7.81
C ILE A 60 22.13 -7.41 8.04
N GLN A 61 22.98 -7.96 7.17
CA GLN A 61 23.49 -9.32 7.32
C GLN A 61 24.39 -9.49 8.55
N ALA A 62 24.98 -8.39 9.04
CA ALA A 62 25.84 -8.37 10.23
C ALA A 62 25.07 -8.04 11.52
N TRP A 63 23.76 -7.81 11.46
CA TRP A 63 22.98 -7.50 12.65
C TRP A 63 22.87 -8.69 13.60
N SER A 64 22.98 -8.40 14.89
CA SER A 64 22.75 -9.40 15.94
C SER A 64 21.30 -9.88 15.93
N ARG A 65 21.06 -11.10 16.43
CA ARG A 65 19.70 -11.67 16.54
C ARG A 65 18.79 -10.80 17.40
N GLU A 66 19.33 -10.10 18.39
CA GLU A 66 18.61 -9.18 19.26
C GLU A 66 18.12 -7.94 18.50
N ASN A 67 18.93 -7.40 17.58
CA ASN A 67 18.54 -6.29 16.72
C ASN A 67 17.44 -6.69 15.74
N ILE A 68 17.55 -7.88 15.13
CA ILE A 68 16.52 -8.43 14.24
C ILE A 68 15.20 -8.65 14.99
N ALA A 69 15.26 -9.26 16.19
CA ALA A 69 14.08 -9.47 17.03
C ALA A 69 13.44 -8.16 17.48
N SER A 70 14.26 -7.15 17.81
CA SER A 70 13.79 -5.82 18.21
C SER A 70 13.09 -5.10 17.08
N LEU A 71 13.66 -5.09 15.87
CA LEU A 71 13.03 -4.51 14.69
C LEU A 71 11.71 -5.23 14.38
N ARG A 72 11.69 -6.56 14.40
CA ARG A 72 10.46 -7.35 14.20
C ARG A 72 9.39 -6.97 15.22
N GLY A 73 9.75 -6.83 16.49
CA GLY A 73 8.83 -6.42 17.55
C GLY A 73 8.27 -5.01 17.33
N LEU A 74 9.08 -4.07 16.85
CA LEU A 74 8.65 -2.71 16.51
C LEU A 74 7.71 -2.70 15.31
N LEU A 75 8.06 -3.40 14.24
CA LEU A 75 7.20 -3.54 13.05
C LEU A 75 5.87 -4.20 13.39
N GLN A 76 5.86 -5.20 14.29
CA GLN A 76 4.63 -5.83 14.76
C GLN A 76 3.74 -4.85 15.54
N LYS A 77 4.34 -3.99 16.38
CA LYS A 77 3.59 -2.95 17.11
C LYS A 77 2.98 -1.92 16.16
N VAL A 78 3.76 -1.45 15.18
CA VAL A 78 3.24 -0.54 14.15
C VAL A 78 2.14 -1.21 13.34
N SER A 79 2.34 -2.46 12.91
CA SER A 79 1.30 -3.23 12.20
C SER A 79 0.02 -3.36 13.02
N ASN A 80 0.12 -3.62 14.33
CA ASN A 80 -1.05 -3.70 15.20
C ASN A 80 -1.75 -2.34 15.38
N LEU A 81 -1.00 -1.23 15.45
CA LEU A 81 -1.57 0.11 15.49
C LEU A 81 -2.27 0.46 14.18
N LEU A 82 -1.66 0.14 13.04
CA LEU A 82 -2.28 0.31 11.73
C LEU A 82 -3.55 -0.53 11.62
N LYS A 83 -3.54 -1.78 12.09
CA LYS A 83 -4.74 -2.63 12.12
C LYS A 83 -5.91 -2.00 12.88
N TYR A 84 -5.65 -1.26 13.96
CA TYR A 84 -6.68 -0.55 14.71
C TYR A 84 -7.29 0.61 13.92
N ILE A 85 -6.49 1.27 13.07
CA ILE A 85 -6.96 2.33 12.15
C ILE A 85 -7.77 1.74 10.98
N TYR A 86 -7.42 0.53 10.53
CA TYR A 86 -8.15 -0.20 9.47
C TYR A 86 -9.30 -1.08 9.99
N GLN A 87 -9.62 -1.04 11.29
CA GLN A 87 -10.51 -1.99 11.96
C GLN A 87 -12.01 -1.74 11.75
N GLU A 88 -12.40 -1.15 10.62
CA GLU A 88 -13.79 -1.09 10.16
C GLU A 88 -14.05 -1.90 8.88
N PHE A 89 -13.05 -2.57 8.31
CA PHE A 89 -13.29 -3.47 7.18
C PHE A 89 -13.43 -4.92 7.64
N VAL A 90 -14.61 -5.50 7.37
CA VAL A 90 -14.94 -6.94 7.54
C VAL A 90 -14.02 -7.84 6.69
N CYS A 91 -13.28 -7.25 5.76
CA CYS A 91 -12.46 -7.90 4.76
C CYS A 91 -11.00 -8.06 5.20
N THR A 92 -10.45 -9.26 5.05
CA THR A 92 -8.99 -9.43 5.11
C THR A 92 -8.35 -8.68 3.95
N ALA A 93 -7.30 -7.90 4.23
CA ALA A 93 -6.56 -7.18 3.20
C ALA A 93 -6.04 -8.16 2.13
N PRO A 94 -6.38 -7.97 0.86
CA PRO A 94 -5.87 -8.79 -0.24
C PRO A 94 -4.37 -8.52 -0.46
N LEU A 95 -3.66 -9.55 -0.89
CA LEU A 95 -2.24 -9.51 -1.22
C LEU A 95 -2.07 -9.09 -2.69
N PRO A 96 -1.29 -8.04 -2.97
CA PRO A 96 -0.94 -7.68 -4.34
C PRO A 96 -0.04 -8.74 -5.00
N PRO A 97 -0.09 -8.88 -6.34
CA PRO A 97 0.75 -9.81 -7.09
C PRO A 97 2.21 -9.33 -7.14
N SER A 98 3.19 -10.24 -7.03
CA SER A 98 4.64 -9.98 -6.94
C SER A 98 5.33 -9.31 -8.15
N SER A 99 4.57 -8.99 -9.19
CA SER A 99 5.05 -8.33 -10.41
C SER A 99 3.93 -7.46 -10.97
N GLY A 100 3.32 -6.73 -10.06
CA GLY A 100 2.10 -5.99 -10.30
C GLY A 100 1.64 -5.28 -9.04
N GLY A 101 0.35 -4.99 -9.00
CA GLY A 101 -0.26 -4.29 -7.90
C GLY A 101 -1.74 -4.58 -7.79
N LEU A 102 -2.35 -3.96 -6.80
CA LEU A 102 -3.77 -4.05 -6.53
C LEU A 102 -4.32 -2.67 -6.24
N VAL A 103 -5.21 -2.20 -7.11
CA VAL A 103 -5.97 -0.96 -6.88
C VAL A 103 -7.29 -1.33 -6.23
N CYS A 104 -7.62 -0.69 -5.11
CA CYS A 104 -8.85 -0.92 -4.37
C CYS A 104 -9.63 0.38 -4.20
N VAL A 105 -10.95 0.31 -4.41
CA VAL A 105 -11.90 1.42 -4.27
C VAL A 105 -13.06 0.99 -3.38
N THR A 106 -13.53 1.86 -2.49
CA THR A 106 -14.67 1.55 -1.61
C THR A 106 -15.94 2.34 -1.98
N ILE A 107 -17.01 1.63 -2.33
CA ILE A 107 -18.32 2.23 -2.68
C ILE A 107 -19.42 1.55 -1.85
N ASN A 108 -20.24 2.33 -1.14
CA ASN A 108 -21.31 1.82 -0.25
C ASN A 108 -20.82 0.75 0.73
N ASN A 109 -19.67 0.95 1.37
CA ASN A 109 -19.00 -0.01 2.27
C ASN A 109 -18.63 -1.37 1.62
N VAL A 110 -18.68 -1.47 0.29
CA VAL A 110 -18.14 -2.61 -0.45
C VAL A 110 -16.80 -2.20 -1.03
N ARG A 111 -15.75 -2.97 -0.70
CA ARG A 111 -14.40 -2.80 -1.22
C ARG A 111 -14.25 -3.62 -2.50
N TYR A 112 -13.96 -2.94 -3.60
CA TYR A 112 -13.66 -3.54 -4.89
C TYR A 112 -12.15 -3.47 -5.10
N CYS A 113 -11.52 -4.57 -5.51
CA CYS A 113 -10.07 -4.64 -5.73
C CYS A 113 -9.76 -5.26 -7.09
N LYS A 114 -9.02 -4.53 -7.93
CA LYS A 114 -8.59 -4.93 -9.26
C LYS A 114 -7.09 -5.24 -9.25
N PRO A 115 -6.68 -6.50 -9.51
CA PRO A 115 -5.27 -6.82 -9.73
C PRO A 115 -4.79 -6.25 -11.07
N MET A 116 -3.55 -5.77 -11.06
CA MET A 116 -2.88 -5.20 -12.23
C MET A 116 -1.49 -5.84 -12.37
N CYS A 117 -1.05 -6.14 -13.59
CA CYS A 117 0.31 -6.63 -13.85
C CYS A 117 1.21 -5.53 -14.43
N ASN A 118 2.49 -5.57 -14.06
CA ASN A 118 3.51 -4.67 -14.60
C ASN A 118 3.77 -4.96 -16.08
N GLN A 119 4.38 -4.01 -16.78
CA GLN A 119 4.84 -4.23 -18.15
C GLN A 119 5.80 -5.44 -18.21
N GLY A 120 5.64 -6.28 -19.23
CA GLY A 120 6.42 -7.52 -19.40
C GLY A 120 5.88 -8.71 -18.60
N TYR A 121 4.73 -8.54 -17.95
CA TYR A 121 4.01 -9.61 -17.25
C TYR A 121 2.57 -9.73 -17.76
N ASP A 122 1.99 -10.91 -17.59
CA ASP A 122 0.60 -11.21 -17.86
C ASP A 122 -0.01 -12.07 -16.74
N PHE A 123 -1.35 -12.11 -16.66
CA PHE A 123 -2.03 -12.99 -15.74
C PHE A 123 -1.76 -14.45 -16.11
N SER A 124 -1.43 -15.27 -15.10
CA SER A 124 -1.24 -16.72 -15.23
C SER A 124 -2.50 -17.49 -15.68
N PHE A 125 -3.67 -16.86 -15.59
CA PHE A 125 -4.94 -17.40 -16.05
C PHE A 125 -5.72 -16.32 -16.82
N LEU A 126 -6.53 -16.75 -17.78
CA LEU A 126 -7.36 -15.86 -18.58
C LEU A 126 -8.40 -15.15 -17.70
N ARG A 127 -8.37 -13.82 -17.74
CA ARG A 127 -9.35 -12.90 -17.13
C ARG A 127 -10.05 -12.06 -18.22
N ARG A 128 -10.28 -12.67 -19.40
CA ARG A 128 -10.77 -11.99 -20.62
C ARG A 128 -12.20 -11.47 -20.57
N SER A 129 -12.99 -11.86 -19.58
CA SER A 129 -14.33 -11.29 -19.40
C SER A 129 -14.18 -9.85 -18.89
N GLN A 130 -14.56 -8.86 -19.71
CA GLN A 130 -14.60 -7.44 -19.36
C GLN A 130 -15.23 -7.16 -17.98
N LYS A 131 -16.21 -7.98 -17.59
CA LYS A 131 -16.98 -7.81 -16.34
C LYS A 131 -16.35 -8.41 -15.07
N ILE A 132 -15.19 -9.06 -15.14
CA ILE A 132 -14.57 -9.67 -13.94
C ILE A 132 -13.08 -9.34 -13.91
N LEU A 133 -12.77 -8.04 -13.86
CA LEU A 133 -11.41 -7.56 -13.63
C LEU A 133 -11.13 -7.31 -12.15
N TYR A 134 -12.16 -7.30 -11.32
CA TYR A 134 -12.05 -7.00 -9.90
C TYR A 134 -12.84 -8.00 -9.07
N GLU A 135 -12.48 -8.09 -7.79
CA GLU A 135 -13.22 -8.83 -6.79
C GLU A 135 -13.77 -7.87 -5.75
N GLN A 136 -14.88 -8.24 -5.11
CA GLN A 136 -15.54 -7.41 -4.12
C GLN A 136 -15.55 -8.08 -2.74
N CYS A 137 -15.58 -7.27 -1.70
CA CYS A 137 -15.71 -7.72 -0.33
C CYS A 137 -16.47 -6.67 0.50
N GLY A 138 -17.36 -7.10 1.39
CA GLY A 138 -18.22 -6.23 2.20
C GLY A 138 -18.81 -6.98 3.39
N ASP A 139 -19.82 -6.41 4.06
CA ASP A 139 -20.32 -6.84 5.38
C ASP A 139 -20.60 -8.35 5.55
N HIS A 140 -20.90 -9.08 4.47
CA HIS A 140 -21.15 -10.51 4.48
C HIS A 140 -20.45 -11.30 3.37
N THR A 141 -19.46 -10.71 2.69
CA THR A 141 -18.80 -11.34 1.54
C THR A 141 -17.28 -11.30 1.70
N GLN A 142 -16.60 -12.30 1.15
CA GLN A 142 -15.15 -12.36 1.06
C GLN A 142 -14.74 -12.33 -0.41
N PHE A 143 -13.49 -11.96 -0.68
CA PHE A 143 -12.90 -12.12 -2.01
C PHE A 143 -12.96 -13.59 -2.44
N ILE A 144 -13.39 -13.84 -3.68
CA ILE A 144 -13.60 -15.18 -4.24
C ILE A 144 -12.25 -15.91 -4.38
N GLY A 145 -11.20 -15.19 -4.76
CA GLY A 145 -9.82 -15.66 -4.82
C GLY A 145 -9.11 -15.73 -3.46
N GLY A 146 -9.82 -15.45 -2.37
CA GLY A 146 -9.24 -15.30 -1.04
C GLY A 146 -8.27 -14.13 -0.99
N SER A 147 -7.13 -14.28 -0.30
CA SER A 147 -6.15 -13.18 -0.21
C SER A 147 -5.32 -12.99 -1.47
N ARG A 148 -5.18 -13.99 -2.36
CA ARG A 148 -4.36 -13.86 -3.58
C ARG A 148 -5.27 -13.73 -4.79
N LEU A 149 -5.57 -12.49 -5.17
CA LEU A 149 -6.51 -12.21 -6.24
C LEU A 149 -5.92 -12.58 -7.61
N ALA A 150 -4.60 -12.42 -7.82
CA ALA A 150 -3.98 -12.78 -9.10
C ALA A 150 -2.52 -13.19 -8.96
N VAL A 151 -1.99 -13.80 -10.02
CA VAL A 151 -0.56 -14.08 -10.20
C VAL A 151 -0.13 -13.57 -11.56
N CYS A 152 0.85 -12.67 -11.57
CA CYS A 152 1.49 -12.14 -12.76
C CYS A 152 2.73 -12.99 -13.10
N ILE A 153 2.86 -13.41 -14.36
CA ILE A 153 3.97 -14.21 -14.88
C ILE A 153 4.61 -13.49 -16.06
N GLU A 154 5.91 -13.69 -16.29
CA GLU A 154 6.61 -13.05 -17.40
C GLU A 154 5.93 -13.38 -18.73
N SER A 155 5.61 -12.35 -19.51
CA SER A 155 5.05 -12.48 -20.85
C SER A 155 5.39 -11.26 -21.69
N ARG A 156 5.82 -11.49 -22.92
CA ARG A 156 6.09 -10.41 -23.88
C ARG A 156 4.82 -9.79 -24.45
N ILE A 157 3.68 -10.49 -24.35
CA ILE A 157 2.41 -10.05 -24.92
C ILE A 157 1.31 -10.25 -23.87
N PRO A 158 0.71 -9.17 -23.34
CA PRO A 158 -0.42 -9.28 -22.42
C PRO A 158 -1.69 -9.66 -23.20
N VAL A 159 -2.19 -10.88 -22.99
CA VAL A 159 -3.38 -11.41 -23.67
C VAL A 159 -4.45 -11.92 -22.71
N SER A 160 -4.14 -12.03 -21.42
CA SER A 160 -5.03 -12.63 -20.44
C SER A 160 -5.99 -11.63 -19.80
N GLY A 161 -5.65 -10.35 -19.71
CA GLY A 161 -6.46 -9.28 -19.11
C GLY A 161 -6.90 -8.22 -20.10
N ALA A 162 -7.79 -7.33 -19.66
CA ALA A 162 -8.14 -6.12 -20.41
C ALA A 162 -6.99 -5.09 -20.34
N PRO A 163 -6.91 -4.13 -21.28
CA PRO A 163 -5.84 -3.13 -21.29
C PRO A 163 -5.66 -2.36 -19.98
N SER A 164 -6.74 -2.10 -19.23
CA SER A 164 -6.69 -1.39 -17.95
C SER A 164 -6.34 -2.26 -16.74
N ALA A 165 -6.09 -3.55 -16.95
CA ALA A 165 -5.55 -4.47 -15.94
C ALA A 165 -4.02 -4.55 -15.98
N TYR A 166 -3.37 -3.60 -16.67
CA TYR A 166 -1.92 -3.47 -16.75
C TYR A 166 -1.52 -2.04 -16.42
N PHE A 167 -0.35 -1.88 -15.81
CA PHE A 167 0.25 -0.56 -15.69
C PHE A 167 0.65 -0.03 -17.08
N PRO A 168 0.62 1.30 -17.29
CA PRO A 168 1.06 1.91 -18.53
C PRO A 168 2.50 1.52 -18.91
N LYS A 169 2.85 1.70 -20.19
CA LYS A 169 4.24 1.51 -20.62
C LYS A 169 5.16 2.45 -19.83
N GLU A 170 6.34 1.93 -19.49
CA GLU A 170 7.38 2.64 -18.75
C GLU A 170 6.99 2.99 -17.30
N GLN A 171 5.95 2.33 -16.78
CA GLN A 171 5.52 2.44 -15.39
C GLN A 171 5.36 1.04 -14.81
N ASP A 172 5.83 0.85 -13.59
CA ASP A 172 5.47 -0.28 -12.76
C ASP A 172 4.69 0.17 -11.51
N CYS A 173 4.21 -0.79 -10.72
CA CYS A 173 3.47 -0.48 -9.51
C CYS A 173 4.26 0.43 -8.55
N GLU A 174 5.55 0.14 -8.36
CA GLU A 174 6.39 0.86 -7.40
C GLU A 174 6.60 2.31 -7.83
N GLU A 175 6.87 2.54 -9.11
CA GLU A 175 6.97 3.88 -9.70
C GLU A 175 5.64 4.64 -9.57
N THR A 176 4.51 3.94 -9.76
CA THR A 176 3.17 4.53 -9.64
C THR A 176 2.85 4.95 -8.20
N VAL A 177 3.12 4.10 -7.20
CA VAL A 177 2.85 4.42 -5.77
C VAL A 177 3.78 5.52 -5.25
N GLN A 178 4.96 5.69 -5.86
CA GLN A 178 5.89 6.76 -5.50
C GLN A 178 5.48 8.14 -6.03
N ASP A 179 4.61 8.20 -7.04
CA ASP A 179 4.05 9.44 -7.58
C ASP A 179 2.57 9.54 -7.24
N TYR A 180 2.24 10.42 -6.29
CA TYR A 180 0.87 10.66 -5.84
C TYR A 180 -0.11 10.98 -6.98
N SER A 181 0.34 11.66 -8.03
CA SER A 181 -0.53 12.00 -9.16
C SER A 181 -0.86 10.77 -9.99
N LEU A 182 0.12 9.88 -10.20
CA LEU A 182 -0.08 8.62 -10.91
C LEU A 182 -0.92 7.63 -10.08
N GLU A 183 -0.64 7.51 -8.79
CA GLU A 183 -1.44 6.70 -7.86
C GLU A 183 -2.90 7.14 -7.89
N LYS A 184 -3.15 8.44 -7.69
CA LYS A 184 -4.50 9.01 -7.72
C LYS A 184 -5.18 8.77 -9.07
N GLN A 185 -4.46 8.95 -10.18
CA GLN A 185 -4.99 8.68 -11.52
C GLN A 185 -5.41 7.20 -11.67
N GLN A 186 -4.62 6.24 -11.17
CA GLN A 186 -4.98 4.83 -11.26
C GLN A 186 -6.24 4.50 -10.44
N ILE A 187 -6.35 5.07 -9.23
CA ILE A 187 -7.53 4.93 -8.38
C ILE A 187 -8.77 5.52 -9.07
N GLU A 188 -8.68 6.74 -9.61
CA GLU A 188 -9.77 7.41 -10.33
C GLU A 188 -10.18 6.65 -11.59
N CYS A 189 -9.21 6.11 -12.36
CA CYS A 189 -9.49 5.27 -13.52
C CYS A 189 -10.31 4.04 -13.11
N PHE A 190 -9.94 3.37 -12.02
CA PHE A 190 -10.70 2.20 -11.55
C PHE A 190 -12.08 2.57 -11.00
N ALA A 191 -12.20 3.67 -10.24
CA ALA A 191 -13.50 4.17 -9.79
C ALA A 191 -14.44 4.50 -10.97
N LYS A 192 -13.88 5.04 -12.06
CA LYS A 192 -14.62 5.30 -13.30
C LYS A 192 -15.07 3.99 -13.98
N GLU A 193 -14.21 2.98 -14.05
CA GLU A 193 -14.58 1.65 -14.57
C GLU A 193 -15.75 1.03 -13.79
N LEU A 194 -15.68 1.08 -12.45
CA LEU A 194 -16.77 0.58 -11.59
C LEU A 194 -18.09 1.31 -11.90
N LYS A 195 -18.03 2.63 -12.10
CA LYS A 195 -19.20 3.43 -12.49
C LYS A 195 -19.72 3.05 -13.88
N GLU A 196 -18.83 2.81 -14.85
CA GLU A 196 -19.19 2.34 -16.20
C GLU A 196 -19.84 0.94 -16.16
N ASP A 197 -19.46 0.10 -15.20
CA ASP A 197 -20.07 -1.20 -14.91
C ASP A 197 -21.38 -1.12 -14.10
N GLY A 198 -21.86 0.10 -13.79
CA GLY A 198 -23.11 0.35 -13.09
C GLY A 198 -23.01 0.30 -11.56
N ILE A 199 -21.81 0.20 -11.01
CA ILE A 199 -21.57 0.29 -9.56
C ILE A 199 -21.54 1.78 -9.18
N THR A 200 -22.60 2.23 -8.52
CA THR A 200 -22.79 3.61 -8.08
C THR A 200 -23.07 3.67 -6.59
N GLY A 201 -22.68 4.76 -5.94
CA GLY A 201 -22.90 4.93 -4.51
C GLY A 201 -22.05 6.02 -3.90
N GLU A 202 -22.07 6.09 -2.57
CA GLU A 202 -21.13 6.91 -1.82
C GLU A 202 -19.74 6.30 -1.93
N HIS A 203 -18.82 7.09 -2.49
CA HIS A 203 -17.43 6.73 -2.69
C HIS A 203 -16.63 7.22 -1.48
N ASN A 204 -16.03 6.27 -0.75
CA ASN A 204 -15.20 6.56 0.42
C ASN A 204 -13.73 6.59 0.03
N GLU A 205 -13.28 7.75 -0.49
CA GLU A 205 -11.91 7.97 -0.99
C GLU A 205 -10.82 7.70 0.06
N VAL A 206 -11.12 7.84 1.36
CA VAL A 206 -10.14 7.62 2.45
C VAL A 206 -9.64 6.18 2.48
N ASN A 207 -10.46 5.24 1.98
CA ASN A 207 -10.17 3.82 2.01
C ASN A 207 -9.64 3.27 0.69
N ASP A 208 -9.50 4.14 -0.31
CA ASP A 208 -8.92 3.77 -1.59
C ASP A 208 -7.40 3.62 -1.45
N CYS A 209 -6.83 2.67 -2.19
CA CYS A 209 -5.38 2.50 -2.19
C CYS A 209 -4.88 1.77 -3.44
N LEU A 210 -3.60 1.98 -3.73
CA LEU A 210 -2.79 1.14 -4.60
C LEU A 210 -1.72 0.42 -3.76
N MET A 211 -1.62 -0.90 -3.91
CA MET A 211 -0.65 -1.72 -3.18
C MET A 211 0.22 -2.51 -4.16
N CYS A 212 1.54 -2.57 -3.91
CA CYS A 212 2.50 -3.32 -4.72
C CYS A 212 2.96 -4.61 -4.03
N GLY A 213 3.22 -5.64 -4.84
CA GLY A 213 3.61 -6.98 -4.38
C GLY A 213 5.05 -7.34 -4.68
#